data_AF-A0A6G0TJ44-F1
#
_entry.id   AF-A0A6G0TJ44-F1
#
_cell.length_a   1.000
_cell.length_b   1.000
_cell.length_c   1.000
_cell.angle_alpha   90.00
_cell.angle_beta   90.00
_cell.angle_gamma   90.00
#
_symmetry.space_group_name_H-M   'P 1'
#
loop_
_entity.id
_entity.type
_entity.pdbx_description
1 polymer ?
#
loop_
_entity_poly.entity_id
_entity_poly.type
_entity_poly.pdbx_seq_one_letter_code
_entity_poly.pdbx_strand_id
1 'polypeptide(L)'
;MEFIKSEKGKDKLIYNGYMYTFEKFGTEEKSIWKCDQYKKMKCKGRIHSLNNEIFKEIQHNHVQDCGNIEAAKTVNLIKNMATQNVDLSTRAVISSASTSLTSAAAGQMPSVSVLKRTVPSYSTKRTSRSTKPKSLLELIIPDDYRTTFDGKPFLLFDSGSVENRILIFSTQKNLQLLQKCEHWFAA
;
A
#
# COMPACT_ATOMS: atom_id res chain seq x y z
N MET A 1 -2.68 21.23 11.94
CA MET A 1 -3.43 20.00 12.27
C MET A 1 -3.47 19.14 11.03
N GLU A 2 -3.13 17.87 11.15
CA GLU A 2 -3.04 16.94 10.02
C GLU A 2 -3.75 15.62 10.38
N PHE A 3 -4.43 15.01 9.42
CA PHE A 3 -5.12 13.75 9.63
C PHE A 3 -4.44 12.61 8.88
N ILE A 4 -4.28 11.49 9.56
CA ILE A 4 -3.82 10.23 8.97
C ILE A 4 -4.80 9.11 9.32
N LYS A 5 -4.76 8.00 8.59
CA LYS A 5 -5.55 6.81 8.90
C LYS A 5 -4.74 5.87 9.78
N SER A 6 -5.41 5.35 10.82
CA SER A 6 -4.90 4.21 11.59
C SER A 6 -4.87 2.92 10.76
N GLU A 7 -4.26 1.86 11.29
CA GLU A 7 -4.30 0.53 10.66
C GLU A 7 -5.72 0.04 10.40
N LYS A 8 -6.66 0.36 11.30
CA LYS A 8 -8.08 -0.02 11.20
C LYS A 8 -8.92 0.97 10.39
N GLY A 9 -8.29 1.91 9.67
CA GLY A 9 -8.98 2.88 8.81
C GLY A 9 -9.66 4.04 9.54
N LYS A 10 -9.63 4.08 10.87
CA LYS A 10 -10.13 5.22 11.67
C LYS A 10 -9.18 6.41 11.59
N ASP A 11 -9.71 7.62 11.70
CA ASP A 11 -8.92 8.84 11.73
C ASP A 11 -8.06 8.95 12.99
N LYS A 12 -6.84 9.44 12.76
CA LYS A 12 -5.89 9.91 13.75
C LYS A 12 -5.54 11.35 13.42
N LEU A 13 -5.37 12.14 14.47
CA LEU A 13 -4.98 13.54 14.39
C LEU A 13 -3.51 13.67 14.81
N ILE A 14 -2.72 14.41 14.03
CA ILE A 14 -1.39 14.88 14.37
C ILE A 14 -1.44 16.38 14.62
N TYR A 15 -0.96 16.79 15.80
CA TYR A 15 -0.90 18.20 16.20
C TYR A 15 0.22 18.40 17.23
N ASN A 16 0.99 19.48 17.11
CA ASN A 16 2.09 19.86 18.01
C ASN A 16 3.05 18.71 18.41
N GLY A 17 3.40 17.84 17.45
CA GLY A 17 4.34 16.74 17.70
C GLY A 17 3.76 15.56 18.49
N TYR A 18 2.42 15.48 18.59
CA TYR A 18 1.72 14.37 19.21
C TYR A 18 0.67 13.76 18.27
N MET A 19 0.35 12.49 18.50
CA MET A 19 -0.72 11.77 17.82
C MET A 19 -1.90 11.53 18.74
N TYR A 20 -3.10 11.65 18.16
CA TYR A 20 -4.35 11.49 18.87
C TYR A 20 -5.31 10.60 18.09
N THR A 21 -6.17 9.90 18.82
CA THR A 21 -7.27 9.09 18.30
C THR A 21 -8.58 9.71 18.74
N PHE A 22 -9.64 9.57 17.94
CA PHE A 22 -10.94 10.08 18.34
C PHE A 22 -11.42 9.42 19.64
N GLU A 23 -11.88 10.23 20.60
CA GLU A 23 -12.44 9.75 21.86
C GLU A 23 -13.96 9.80 21.82
N LYS A 24 -14.53 10.99 21.62
CA LYS A 24 -15.97 11.25 21.60
C LYS A 24 -16.28 12.68 21.13
N PHE A 25 -17.55 12.97 20.88
CA PHE A 25 -18.03 14.35 20.83
C PHE A 25 -18.29 14.87 22.25
N GLY A 26 -17.97 16.15 22.47
CA GLY A 26 -18.24 16.90 23.68
C GLY A 26 -19.45 17.81 23.53
N THR A 27 -19.56 18.80 24.41
CA THR A 27 -20.56 19.88 24.30
C THR A 27 -20.38 20.65 23.00
N GLU A 28 -21.49 21.11 22.40
CA GLU A 28 -21.49 21.87 21.14
C GLU A 28 -20.80 21.13 19.97
N GLU A 29 -20.97 19.82 19.89
CA GLU A 29 -20.40 18.96 18.83
C GLU A 29 -18.86 18.99 18.70
N LYS A 30 -18.17 19.51 19.71
CA LYS A 30 -16.70 19.54 19.75
C LYS A 30 -16.14 18.13 19.69
N SER A 31 -15.27 17.84 18.72
CA SER A 31 -14.56 16.58 18.65
C SER A 31 -13.45 16.53 19.69
N ILE A 32 -13.49 15.55 20.59
CA ILE A 32 -12.46 15.33 21.61
C ILE A 32 -11.54 14.21 21.13
N TRP A 33 -10.26 14.52 21.06
CA TRP A 33 -9.20 13.63 20.61
C TRP A 33 -8.28 13.27 21.79
N LYS A 34 -7.98 11.99 21.92
CA LYS A 34 -7.11 11.47 22.96
C LYS A 34 -5.73 11.08 22.49
N CYS A 35 -4.72 11.45 23.27
CA CYS A 35 -3.34 11.02 23.01
C CYS A 35 -3.28 9.50 22.79
N ASP A 36 -2.59 9.07 21.75
CA ASP A 36 -2.50 7.65 21.39
C ASP A 36 -1.64 6.85 22.37
N GLN A 37 -0.79 7.52 23.15
CA GLN A 37 -0.06 6.97 24.28
C GLN A 37 -0.89 6.85 25.56
N TYR A 38 -2.19 7.19 25.56
CA TYR A 38 -3.07 7.06 26.73
C TYR A 38 -3.02 5.66 27.35
N LYS A 39 -2.98 4.59 26.53
CA LYS A 39 -2.93 3.22 27.04
C LYS A 39 -1.56 2.83 27.57
N LYS A 40 -0.49 3.23 26.87
CA LYS A 40 0.90 2.84 27.15
C LYS A 40 1.51 3.65 28.31
N MET A 41 1.34 4.96 28.29
CA MET A 41 1.96 5.92 29.22
C MET A 41 0.98 6.52 30.24
N LYS A 42 -0.28 6.07 30.25
CA LYS A 42 -1.38 6.68 31.03
C LYS A 42 -1.52 8.19 30.77
N CYS A 43 -1.14 8.62 29.55
CA CYS A 43 -1.11 10.03 29.17
C CYS A 43 -2.51 10.63 29.12
N LYS A 44 -2.74 11.70 29.89
CA LYS A 44 -4.03 12.42 29.94
C LYS A 44 -4.18 13.50 28.86
N GLY A 45 -3.20 13.66 27.97
CA GLY A 45 -3.24 14.68 26.92
C GLY A 45 -4.46 14.53 26.01
N ARG A 46 -5.14 15.64 25.73
CA ARG A 46 -6.37 15.73 24.92
C ARG A 46 -6.37 16.99 24.08
N ILE A 47 -7.05 16.93 22.95
CA ILE A 47 -7.38 18.12 22.17
C ILE A 47 -8.87 18.18 21.92
N HIS A 48 -9.44 19.37 22.01
CA HIS A 48 -10.81 19.66 21.64
C HIS A 48 -10.77 20.48 20.36
N SER A 49 -11.39 19.96 19.30
CA SER A 49 -11.48 20.63 18.01
C SER A 49 -12.92 20.82 17.57
N LEU A 50 -13.24 21.95 16.94
CA LEU A 50 -14.51 22.19 16.26
C LEU A 50 -14.18 22.79 14.89
N ASN A 51 -14.81 22.30 13.82
CA ASN A 51 -14.56 22.79 12.46
C ASN A 51 -13.07 22.86 12.06
N ASN A 52 -12.28 21.87 12.48
CA ASN A 52 -10.82 21.79 12.29
C ASN A 52 -9.97 22.85 13.01
N GLU A 53 -10.56 23.64 13.91
CA GLU A 53 -9.84 24.57 14.79
C GLU A 53 -9.65 23.96 16.18
N ILE A 54 -8.51 24.25 16.81
CA ILE A 54 -8.18 23.75 18.15
C ILE A 54 -8.57 24.80 19.20
N PHE A 55 -9.42 24.41 20.14
CA PHE A 55 -9.92 25.30 21.21
C PHE A 55 -9.29 25.02 22.57
N LYS A 56 -8.89 23.78 22.81
CA LYS A 56 -8.33 23.37 24.09
C LYS A 56 -7.32 22.25 23.90
N GLU A 57 -6.18 22.41 24.55
CA GLU A 57 -5.15 21.39 24.65
C GLU A 57 -4.90 21.07 26.13
N ILE A 58 -4.87 19.78 26.45
CA ILE A 58 -4.50 19.25 27.76
C ILE A 58 -3.09 18.69 27.64
N GLN A 59 -2.22 19.08 28.56
CA GLN A 59 -0.80 18.74 28.57
C GLN A 59 -0.53 17.23 28.62
N HIS A 60 0.60 16.84 28.04
CA HIS A 60 1.09 15.46 28.01
C HIS A 60 2.07 15.21 29.15
N ASN A 61 2.23 13.94 29.52
CA ASN A 61 3.20 13.48 30.51
C ASN A 61 4.39 12.75 29.87
N HIS A 62 4.55 12.88 28.55
CA HIS A 62 5.64 12.30 27.79
C HIS A 62 6.11 13.29 26.73
N VAL A 63 7.34 13.10 26.27
CA VAL A 63 7.89 13.87 25.17
C VAL A 63 7.24 13.50 23.84
N GLN A 64 7.43 14.37 22.85
CA GLN A 64 7.03 14.14 21.47
C GLN A 64 7.83 12.99 20.87
N ASP A 65 7.19 12.20 20.01
CA ASP A 65 7.83 11.08 19.29
C ASP A 65 7.75 11.34 17.79
N CYS A 66 8.64 12.22 17.33
CA CYS A 66 8.69 12.65 15.92
C CYS A 66 8.98 11.46 14.98
N GLY A 67 9.80 10.49 15.42
CA GLY A 67 10.12 9.30 14.63
C GLY A 67 8.89 8.42 14.39
N ASN A 68 8.10 8.16 15.42
CA ASN A 68 6.84 7.42 15.27
C ASN A 68 5.79 8.18 14.44
N ILE A 69 5.72 9.51 14.57
CA ILE A 69 4.84 10.34 13.73
C ILE A 69 5.24 10.23 12.26
N GLU A 70 6.53 10.39 11.95
CA GLU A 70 7.05 10.28 10.60
C GLU A 70 6.82 8.88 10.03
N ALA A 71 7.10 7.83 10.79
CA ALA A 71 6.82 6.45 10.39
C ALA A 71 5.33 6.23 10.09
N ALA A 72 4.43 6.73 10.94
CA ALA A 72 2.99 6.62 10.73
C ALA A 72 2.50 7.36 9.48
N LYS A 73 3.10 8.54 9.19
CA LYS A 73 2.86 9.28 7.94
C LYS A 73 3.35 8.49 6.73
N THR A 74 4.54 7.93 6.79
CA THR A 74 5.12 7.14 5.69
C THR A 74 4.30 5.89 5.40
N VAL A 75 3.79 5.19 6.42
CA VAL A 75 2.85 4.07 6.22
C VAL A 75 1.56 4.52 5.53
N ASN A 76 1.04 5.70 5.86
CA ASN A 76 -0.12 6.26 5.16
C ASN A 76 0.22 6.64 3.72
N LEU A 77 1.40 7.19 3.47
CA LEU A 77 1.89 7.47 2.13
C LEU A 77 2.00 6.19 1.28
N ILE A 78 2.53 5.10 1.84
CA ILE A 78 2.60 3.79 1.18
C ILE A 78 1.21 3.32 0.75
N LYS A 79 0.20 3.43 1.63
CA LYS A 79 -1.20 3.07 1.30
C LYS A 79 -1.75 3.94 0.18
N ASN A 80 -1.52 5.25 0.24
CA ASN A 80 -1.99 6.20 -0.77
C ASN A 80 -1.31 5.95 -2.12
N MET A 81 0.02 5.82 -2.15
CA MET A 81 0.78 5.50 -3.36
C MET A 81 0.33 4.18 -3.99
N ALA A 82 0.12 3.13 -3.18
CA ALA A 82 -0.36 1.84 -3.68
C ALA A 82 -1.77 1.91 -4.27
N THR A 83 -2.61 2.81 -3.77
CA THR A 83 -3.97 2.99 -4.30
C THR A 83 -4.03 3.88 -5.54
N GLN A 84 -3.05 4.76 -5.72
CA GLN A 84 -2.98 5.71 -6.85
C GLN A 84 -2.11 5.20 -8.00
N ASN A 85 -1.06 4.42 -7.73
CA ASN A 85 -0.07 3.99 -8.73
C ASN A 85 -0.17 2.48 -8.94
N VAL A 86 -1.13 2.06 -9.75
CA VAL A 86 -1.47 0.64 -9.91
C VAL A 86 -0.43 -0.15 -10.72
N ASP A 87 0.52 0.54 -11.36
CA ASP A 87 1.59 -0.08 -12.15
C ASP A 87 2.90 -0.25 -11.37
N LEU A 88 3.01 0.36 -10.18
CA LEU A 88 4.19 0.23 -9.34
C LEU A 88 4.09 -1.03 -8.49
N SER A 89 5.13 -1.88 -8.58
CA SER A 89 5.24 -3.02 -7.69
C SER A 89 5.19 -2.60 -6.21
N THR A 90 4.67 -3.46 -5.33
CA THR A 90 4.64 -3.20 -3.89
C THR A 90 6.03 -2.85 -3.33
N ARG A 91 7.09 -3.46 -3.87
CA ARG A 91 8.47 -3.16 -3.47
C ARG A 91 8.86 -1.75 -3.88
N ALA A 92 8.54 -1.33 -5.10
CA ALA A 92 8.81 0.02 -5.59
C ALA A 92 8.06 1.07 -4.77
N VAL A 93 6.78 0.84 -4.44
CA VAL A 93 5.97 1.74 -3.59
C VAL A 93 6.57 1.88 -2.19
N ILE A 94 6.94 0.77 -1.55
CA ILE A 94 7.56 0.80 -0.22
C ILE A 94 8.89 1.54 -0.29
N SER A 95 9.72 1.26 -1.30
CA SER A 95 11.03 1.88 -1.47
C SER A 95 10.90 3.39 -1.68
N SER A 96 10.04 3.83 -2.61
CA SER A 96 9.89 5.26 -2.93
C SER A 96 9.46 6.07 -1.71
N ALA A 97 8.43 5.60 -1.00
CA ALA A 97 7.93 6.26 0.20
C ALA A 97 8.95 6.28 1.36
N SER A 98 9.85 5.29 1.41
CA SER A 98 10.83 5.16 2.50
C SER A 98 12.17 5.86 2.24
N THR A 99 12.40 6.40 1.04
CA THR A 99 13.71 6.93 0.61
C THR A 99 14.21 8.09 1.49
N SER A 100 13.30 8.93 1.98
CA SER A 100 13.64 10.16 2.72
C SER A 100 13.40 10.06 4.23
N LEU A 101 13.30 8.84 4.78
CA LEU A 101 13.05 8.63 6.20
C LEU A 101 14.28 9.00 7.04
N THR A 102 14.05 9.65 8.18
CA THR A 102 15.09 9.80 9.21
C THR A 102 15.45 8.46 9.84
N SER A 103 16.65 8.33 10.41
CA SER A 103 17.07 7.11 11.11
C SER A 103 16.15 6.75 12.28
N ALA A 104 15.64 7.76 12.99
CA ALA A 104 14.70 7.56 14.09
C ALA A 104 13.36 7.00 13.59
N ALA A 105 12.83 7.54 12.49
CA ALA A 105 11.61 7.05 11.88
C ALA A 105 11.77 5.65 11.27
N ALA A 106 12.89 5.39 10.59
CA ALA A 106 13.21 4.07 10.05
C ALA A 106 13.22 2.98 11.14
N GLY A 107 13.73 3.28 12.34
CA GLY A 107 13.70 2.38 13.49
C GLY A 107 12.29 2.10 14.05
N GLN A 108 11.30 2.94 13.76
CA GLN A 108 9.90 2.78 14.16
C GLN A 108 9.02 2.19 13.05
N MET A 109 9.57 1.98 11.85
CA MET A 109 8.81 1.42 10.74
C MET A 109 8.42 -0.05 11.00
N PRO A 110 7.20 -0.46 10.63
CA PRO A 110 6.86 -1.88 10.57
C PRO A 110 7.78 -2.63 9.60
N SER A 111 7.93 -3.93 9.81
CA SER A 111 8.73 -4.77 8.91
C SER A 111 8.16 -4.77 7.49
N VAL A 112 9.02 -4.98 6.50
CA VAL A 112 8.64 -5.05 5.07
C VAL A 112 7.53 -6.07 4.84
N SER A 113 7.55 -7.19 5.57
CA SER A 113 6.52 -8.24 5.50
C SER A 113 5.15 -7.73 5.95
N VAL A 114 5.10 -6.91 7.00
CA VAL A 114 3.86 -6.26 7.45
C VAL A 114 3.41 -5.21 6.43
N LEU A 115 4.32 -4.37 5.95
CA LEU A 115 4.01 -3.34 4.94
C LEU A 115 3.40 -3.95 3.67
N LYS A 116 3.95 -5.08 3.17
CA LYS A 116 3.41 -5.81 2.02
C LYS A 116 1.97 -6.27 2.24
N ARG A 117 1.59 -6.66 3.47
CA ARG A 117 0.22 -7.03 3.83
C ARG A 117 -0.71 -5.82 3.99
N THR A 118 -0.15 -4.70 4.41
CA THR A 118 -0.90 -3.44 4.61
C THR A 118 -1.22 -2.74 3.29
N VAL A 119 -0.37 -2.92 2.28
CA VAL A 119 -0.63 -2.47 0.92
C VAL A 119 -1.85 -3.25 0.39
N PRO A 120 -2.95 -2.57 -0.01
CA PRO A 120 -4.07 -3.23 -0.67
C PRO A 120 -3.52 -4.03 -1.85
N SER A 121 -3.88 -5.32 -1.95
CA SER A 121 -3.29 -6.21 -2.95
C SER A 121 -3.35 -5.55 -4.33
N TYR A 122 -2.16 -5.40 -4.94
CA TYR A 122 -1.89 -4.90 -6.29
C TYR A 122 -2.86 -5.50 -7.34
N SER A 123 -3.40 -6.68 -7.06
CA SER A 123 -4.40 -7.37 -7.89
C SER A 123 -5.81 -6.75 -7.91
N THR A 124 -6.12 -5.75 -7.08
CA THR A 124 -7.53 -5.32 -6.91
C THR A 124 -7.92 -4.15 -7.81
N LYS A 125 -6.95 -3.43 -8.39
CA LYS A 125 -7.21 -2.17 -9.13
C LYS A 125 -6.79 -2.16 -10.61
N ARG A 126 -5.91 -3.06 -11.07
CA ARG A 126 -5.74 -3.26 -12.51
C ARG A 126 -6.94 -4.07 -12.97
N THR A 127 -7.92 -3.36 -13.55
CA THR A 127 -8.92 -3.88 -14.49
C THR A 127 -9.63 -5.13 -14.03
N SER A 128 -10.85 -5.01 -13.48
CA SER A 128 -11.74 -6.14 -13.19
C SER A 128 -11.05 -7.35 -12.51
N ARG A 129 -11.48 -7.70 -11.30
CA ARG A 129 -11.52 -9.14 -11.00
C ARG A 129 -12.46 -9.75 -12.04
N SER A 130 -11.93 -10.10 -13.23
CA SER A 130 -12.50 -11.19 -13.99
C SER A 130 -12.57 -12.27 -12.93
N THR A 131 -13.79 -12.69 -12.64
CA THR A 131 -14.04 -13.95 -11.97
C THR A 131 -13.00 -14.92 -12.49
N LYS A 132 -12.21 -15.52 -11.59
CA LYS A 132 -11.24 -16.55 -11.99
C LYS A 132 -11.97 -17.47 -12.98
N PRO A 133 -11.51 -17.56 -14.24
CA PRO A 133 -12.28 -18.26 -15.25
C PRO A 133 -12.45 -19.70 -14.77
N LYS A 134 -13.68 -20.21 -14.85
CA LYS A 134 -13.98 -21.56 -14.34
C LYS A 134 -13.52 -22.64 -15.33
N SER A 135 -13.19 -22.24 -16.55
CA SER A 135 -12.70 -23.09 -17.63
C SER A 135 -11.74 -22.31 -18.56
N LEU A 136 -10.98 -23.03 -19.39
CA LEU A 136 -10.10 -22.41 -20.40
C LEU A 136 -10.86 -21.66 -21.50
N LEU A 137 -12.16 -21.99 -21.70
CA LEU A 137 -13.06 -21.33 -22.65
C LEU A 137 -13.36 -19.88 -22.23
N GLU A 138 -13.52 -19.66 -20.92
CA GLU A 138 -13.86 -18.37 -20.32
C GLU A 138 -12.65 -17.47 -20.07
N LEU A 139 -11.42 -17.99 -20.28
CA LEU A 139 -10.20 -17.22 -20.03
C LEU A 139 -10.08 -16.09 -21.06
N ILE A 140 -10.13 -14.84 -20.59
CA ILE A 140 -9.80 -13.68 -21.41
C ILE A 140 -8.43 -13.19 -20.95
N ILE A 141 -7.48 -13.03 -21.88
CA ILE A 141 -6.14 -12.51 -21.60
C ILE A 141 -6.11 -11.05 -22.08
N PRO A 142 -6.18 -10.07 -21.16
CA PRO A 142 -5.98 -8.66 -21.47
C PRO A 142 -4.69 -8.38 -22.25
N ASP A 143 -4.72 -7.35 -23.10
CA ASP A 143 -3.57 -6.96 -23.93
C ASP A 143 -2.33 -6.59 -23.10
N ASP A 144 -2.53 -6.02 -21.92
CA ASP A 144 -1.49 -5.76 -20.92
C ASP A 144 -0.67 -7.00 -20.53
N TYR A 145 -1.24 -8.20 -20.62
CA TYR A 145 -0.56 -9.46 -20.31
C TYR A 145 0.04 -10.14 -21.54
N ARG A 146 -0.16 -9.56 -22.74
CA ARG A 146 0.38 -10.09 -23.99
C ARG A 146 1.78 -9.59 -24.28
N THR A 147 2.28 -8.62 -23.52
CA THR A 147 3.60 -8.02 -23.71
C THR A 147 4.48 -8.12 -22.46
N THR A 148 5.80 -8.06 -22.66
CA THR A 148 6.78 -7.92 -21.60
C THR A 148 6.78 -6.49 -21.04
N PHE A 149 7.47 -6.27 -19.91
CA PHE A 149 7.59 -4.91 -19.33
C PHE A 149 8.27 -3.88 -20.25
N ASP A 150 9.10 -4.34 -21.19
CA ASP A 150 9.73 -3.52 -22.23
C ASP A 150 8.89 -3.45 -23.53
N GLY A 151 7.62 -3.87 -23.49
CA GLY A 151 6.66 -3.72 -24.58
C GLY A 151 6.79 -4.73 -25.73
N LYS A 152 7.60 -5.79 -25.58
CA LYS A 152 7.77 -6.80 -26.62
C LYS A 152 6.66 -7.86 -26.55
N PRO A 153 6.22 -8.45 -27.67
CA PRO A 153 5.28 -9.55 -27.65
C PRO A 153 5.77 -10.72 -26.78
N PHE A 154 4.91 -11.21 -25.90
CA PHE A 154 5.19 -12.30 -24.97
C PHE A 154 4.20 -13.48 -25.12
N LEU A 155 2.91 -13.20 -25.29
CA LEU A 155 1.95 -14.21 -25.73
C LEU A 155 2.07 -14.33 -27.25
N LEU A 156 2.88 -15.28 -27.74
CA LEU A 156 3.16 -15.43 -29.17
C LEU A 156 2.09 -16.25 -29.90
N PHE A 157 1.39 -17.12 -29.18
CA PHE A 157 0.32 -17.93 -29.75
C PHE A 157 -0.79 -18.16 -28.73
N ASP A 158 -2.02 -18.12 -29.25
CA ASP A 158 -3.24 -18.41 -28.51
C ASP A 158 -4.21 -19.07 -29.49
N SER A 159 -4.53 -20.34 -29.29
CA SER A 159 -5.45 -21.08 -30.17
C SER A 159 -6.93 -20.65 -29.99
N GLY A 160 -7.21 -19.70 -29.11
CA GLY A 160 -8.56 -19.19 -28.85
C GLY A 160 -9.36 -20.04 -27.88
N SER A 161 -10.62 -19.65 -27.64
CA SER A 161 -11.54 -20.29 -26.68
C SER A 161 -12.03 -21.66 -27.16
N VAL A 162 -11.14 -22.65 -27.18
CA VAL A 162 -11.41 -24.07 -27.44
C VAL A 162 -11.11 -24.92 -26.20
N GLU A 163 -11.64 -26.14 -26.12
CA GLU A 163 -11.47 -27.01 -24.94
C GLU A 163 -9.99 -27.26 -24.60
N ASN A 164 -9.18 -27.52 -25.63
CA ASN A 164 -7.74 -27.74 -25.54
C ASN A 164 -6.96 -26.48 -25.93
N ARG A 165 -7.32 -25.33 -25.35
CA ARG A 165 -6.66 -24.06 -25.68
C ARG A 165 -5.17 -24.11 -25.39
N ILE A 166 -4.36 -23.86 -26.41
CA ILE A 166 -2.91 -23.79 -26.31
C ILE A 166 -2.50 -22.32 -26.26
N LEU A 167 -1.74 -21.98 -25.22
CA LEU A 167 -1.10 -20.68 -25.05
C LEU A 167 0.41 -20.88 -25.10
N ILE A 168 1.11 -20.13 -25.94
CA ILE A 168 2.57 -20.15 -26.01
C ILE A 168 3.11 -18.80 -25.56
N PHE A 169 3.77 -18.81 -24.40
CA PHE A 169 4.46 -17.65 -23.85
C PHE A 169 5.95 -17.76 -24.14
N SER A 170 6.49 -16.83 -24.93
CA SER A 170 7.91 -16.78 -25.24
C SER A 170 8.26 -15.41 -25.81
N THR A 171 9.51 -15.20 -26.17
CA THR A 171 9.94 -14.02 -26.94
C THR A 171 10.59 -14.47 -28.23
N GLN A 172 10.63 -13.59 -29.23
CA GLN A 172 11.35 -13.88 -30.48
C GLN A 172 12.81 -14.25 -30.23
N LYS A 173 13.45 -13.58 -29.25
CA LYS A 173 14.81 -13.88 -28.83
C LYS A 173 14.93 -15.30 -28.28
N ASN A 174 14.01 -15.73 -27.44
CA ASN A 174 14.02 -17.09 -26.91
C ASN A 174 13.86 -18.10 -28.05
N LEU A 175 12.89 -17.91 -28.97
CA LEU A 175 12.72 -18.81 -30.13
C LEU A 175 13.99 -18.90 -31.00
N GLN A 176 14.70 -17.79 -31.19
CA GLN A 176 15.99 -17.80 -31.89
C GLN A 176 17.08 -18.56 -31.14
N LEU A 177 17.13 -18.43 -29.81
CA LEU A 177 18.06 -19.20 -28.98
C LEU A 177 17.74 -20.68 -29.06
N LEU A 178 16.46 -21.04 -28.97
CA LEU A 178 15.97 -22.39 -29.14
C LEU A 178 16.41 -22.97 -30.50
N GLN A 179 16.25 -22.21 -31.58
CA GLN A 179 16.65 -22.65 -32.92
C GLN A 179 18.17 -22.85 -33.08
N LYS A 180 18.98 -22.00 -32.43
CA LYS A 180 20.43 -21.95 -32.65
C LYS A 180 21.25 -22.78 -31.66
N CYS A 181 20.72 -23.03 -30.47
CA CYS A 181 21.42 -23.76 -29.42
C CYS A 181 21.15 -25.26 -29.55
N GLU A 182 22.22 -26.05 -29.57
CA GLU A 182 22.15 -27.52 -29.61
C GLU A 182 21.72 -28.14 -28.28
N HIS A 183 22.02 -27.47 -27.16
CA HIS A 183 21.81 -27.99 -25.81
C HIS A 183 20.88 -27.07 -25.00
N TRP A 184 19.88 -27.68 -24.38
CA TRP A 184 18.84 -26.99 -23.64
C TRP A 184 18.75 -27.60 -22.26
N PHE A 185 18.79 -26.74 -21.23
CA PHE A 185 18.62 -27.15 -19.85
C PHE A 185 17.23 -26.69 -19.39
N ALA A 186 16.37 -27.63 -19.04
CA ALA A 186 15.08 -27.37 -18.41
C ALA A 186 15.18 -27.72 -16.91
N ALA A 187 14.58 -26.90 -16.06
CA ALA A 187 14.51 -27.09 -14.61
C ALA A 187 13.06 -27.19 -14.16
#